data_AF-A0A0K2LFY2-F1
#
_entry.id   AF-A0A0K2LFY2-F1
#
_cell.length_a   1.000
_cell.length_b   1.000
_cell.length_c   1.000
_cell.angle_alpha   90.00
_cell.angle_beta   90.00
_cell.angle_gamma   90.00
#
_symmetry.space_group_name_H-M   'P 1'
#
loop_
_entity.id
_entity.type
_entity.pdbx_description
1 polymer ?
#
loop_
_entity_poly.entity_id
_entity_poly.type
_entity_poly.pdbx_seq_one_letter_code
_entity_poly.pdbx_strand_id
1 'polypeptide(L)'
;MLGQYNFLVKKQPYYVKIDNAKGRDEDGYGNYDYTLTSYDKNGNEHPIKFTGMGKLKQGHFLEVTAKGAYVYTYREVFEKDMSNDIYNKLSAQ
;
A
#
# COMPACT_ATOMS: atom_id res chain seq x y z
N MET A 1 27.06 7.38 -1.99
CA MET A 1 26.89 6.18 -1.14
C MET A 1 26.09 5.16 -1.95
N LEU A 2 26.72 4.06 -2.40
CA LEU A 2 25.99 2.97 -3.05
C LEU A 2 25.25 2.18 -1.95
N GLY A 3 23.95 2.45 -1.82
CA GLY A 3 23.08 1.62 -0.98
C GLY A 3 23.09 0.18 -1.49
N GLN A 4 23.30 -0.77 -0.58
CA GLN A 4 23.41 -2.19 -0.88
C GLN A 4 22.13 -2.68 -1.56
N TYR A 5 22.19 -2.97 -2.85
CA TYR A 5 21.13 -3.70 -3.54
C TYR A 5 21.11 -5.13 -2.98
N ASN A 6 20.26 -5.39 -1.99
CA ASN A 6 20.06 -6.74 -1.49
C ASN A 6 19.20 -7.52 -2.49
N PHE A 7 19.86 -8.28 -3.37
CA PHE A 7 19.20 -9.13 -4.37
C PHE A 7 18.21 -10.12 -3.75
N LEU A 8 18.40 -10.50 -2.48
CA LEU A 8 17.59 -11.49 -1.75
C LEU A 8 16.19 -11.00 -1.37
N VAL A 9 15.94 -9.68 -1.36
CA VAL A 9 14.61 -9.17 -1.04
C VAL A 9 13.66 -9.57 -2.17
N LYS A 10 12.66 -10.38 -1.83
CA LYS A 10 11.61 -10.83 -2.76
C LYS A 10 10.51 -9.76 -2.85
N LYS A 11 9.81 -9.73 -3.98
CA LYS A 11 8.54 -8.98 -4.09
C LYS A 11 7.51 -9.60 -3.16
N GLN A 12 6.76 -8.77 -2.45
CA GLN A 12 5.71 -9.20 -1.53
C GLN A 12 4.48 -8.28 -1.63
N PRO A 13 3.26 -8.83 -1.41
CA PRO A 13 2.05 -8.04 -1.35
C PRO A 13 1.87 -7.43 0.04
N TYR A 14 1.37 -6.19 0.05
CA TYR A 14 0.90 -5.46 1.22
C TYR A 14 -0.52 -4.98 0.98
N TYR A 15 -1.39 -5.06 1.97
CA TYR A 15 -2.78 -4.68 1.84
C TYR A 15 -3.04 -3.39 2.62
N VAL A 16 -3.73 -2.43 1.99
CA VAL A 16 -4.06 -1.12 2.57
C VAL A 16 -5.54 -0.80 2.38
N LYS A 17 -6.09 0.05 3.25
CA LYS A 17 -7.35 0.77 3.03
C LYS A 17 -7.02 2.20 2.68
N ILE A 18 -7.62 2.70 1.60
CA ILE A 18 -7.38 4.08 1.14
C ILE A 18 -8.01 5.07 2.10
N ASP A 19 -7.17 5.96 2.62
CA ASP A 19 -7.55 7.13 3.39
C ASP A 19 -7.02 8.40 2.72
N ASN A 20 -7.92 9.12 2.05
CA ASN A 20 -7.61 10.35 1.35
C ASN A 20 -7.27 11.52 2.28
N ALA A 21 -7.54 11.43 3.59
CA ALA A 21 -7.01 12.40 4.55
C ALA A 21 -5.48 12.32 4.67
N LYS A 22 -4.90 11.17 4.28
CA LYS A 22 -3.45 10.92 4.24
C LYS A 22 -2.85 11.00 2.83
N GLY A 23 -3.65 11.35 1.82
CA GLY A 23 -3.20 11.56 0.44
C GLY A 23 -2.86 13.03 0.18
N ARG A 24 -1.74 13.30 -0.50
CA ARG A 24 -1.30 14.66 -0.86
C ARG A 24 -0.89 14.75 -2.32
N ASP A 25 -1.41 15.73 -3.04
CA ASP A 25 -0.89 16.13 -4.35
C ASP A 25 0.23 17.15 -4.14
N GLU A 26 1.43 16.67 -3.80
CA GLU A 26 2.57 17.54 -3.46
C GLU A 26 3.07 18.35 -4.67
N ASP A 27 2.96 17.78 -5.87
CA ASP A 27 3.48 18.40 -7.10
C ASP A 27 2.42 19.17 -7.90
N GLY A 28 1.13 19.04 -7.54
CA GLY A 28 0.01 19.74 -8.20
C GLY A 28 -0.36 19.20 -9.59
N TYR A 29 0.13 18.01 -9.95
CA TYR A 29 -0.11 17.37 -11.26
C TYR A 29 -1.21 16.31 -11.22
N GLY A 30 -1.93 16.18 -10.10
CA GLY A 30 -3.05 15.27 -9.95
C GLY A 30 -2.67 13.86 -9.49
N ASN A 31 -1.39 13.57 -9.27
CA ASN A 31 -0.96 12.36 -8.58
C ASN A 31 -0.97 12.57 -7.07
N TYR A 32 -1.29 11.54 -6.31
CA TYR A 32 -1.38 11.64 -4.86
C TYR A 32 -0.38 10.71 -4.18
N ASP A 33 0.46 11.27 -3.33
CA ASP A 33 1.33 10.52 -2.44
C ASP A 33 0.56 10.10 -1.19
N TYR A 34 0.63 8.80 -0.87
CA TYR A 34 -0.01 8.21 0.31
C TYR A 34 1.04 7.64 1.24
N THR A 35 0.86 7.85 2.54
CA THR A 35 1.53 7.08 3.60
C THR A 35 0.45 6.42 4.45
N LEU A 36 0.31 5.10 4.35
CA LEU A 36 -0.78 4.34 4.96
C LEU A 36 -0.24 3.21 5.84
N THR A 37 -1.06 2.79 6.80
CA THR A 37 -0.87 1.53 7.50
C THR A 37 -1.21 0.39 6.55
N SER A 38 -0.32 -0.59 6.44
CA SER A 38 -0.50 -1.77 5.59
C SER A 38 -0.29 -3.05 6.38
N TYR A 39 -0.81 -4.17 5.87
CA TYR A 39 -0.55 -5.48 6.42
C TYR A 39 0.07 -6.39 5.37
N ASP A 40 1.12 -7.12 5.74
CA ASP A 40 1.66 -8.16 4.88
C ASP A 40 0.71 -9.39 4.83
N LYS A 41 1.03 -10.38 3.99
CA LYS A 41 0.25 -11.62 3.86
C LYS A 41 0.07 -12.42 5.17
N ASN A 42 0.89 -12.17 6.18
CA ASN A 42 0.82 -12.81 7.49
C ASN A 42 0.06 -11.95 8.52
N GLY A 43 -0.43 -10.77 8.13
CA GLY A 43 -1.15 -9.85 8.99
C GLY A 43 -0.24 -8.99 9.87
N ASN A 44 1.07 -8.91 9.60
CA ASN A 44 1.96 -7.99 10.33
C ASN A 44 1.82 -6.58 9.78
N GLU A 45 1.83 -5.60 10.67
CA GLU A 45 1.68 -4.18 10.32
C GLU A 45 2.99 -3.60 9.76
N HIS A 46 2.88 -2.82 8.68
CA HIS A 46 3.98 -2.06 8.10
C HIS A 46 3.48 -0.69 7.60
N PRO A 47 4.23 0.41 7.79
CA PRO A 47 3.96 1.62 7.03
C PRO A 47 4.33 1.41 5.56
N ILE A 48 3.53 1.94 4.64
CA ILE A 48 3.85 1.94 3.21
C ILE A 48 3.66 3.32 2.59
N LYS A 49 4.62 3.74 1.75
CA LYS A 49 4.55 4.96 0.94
C LYS A 49 4.42 4.58 -0.54
N PHE A 50 3.45 5.14 -1.25
CA PHE A 50 3.30 4.99 -2.69
C PHE A 50 2.55 6.17 -3.32
N THR A 51 2.73 6.34 -4.62
CA THR A 51 2.05 7.37 -5.42
C THR A 51 0.90 6.73 -6.20
N GLY A 52 -0.31 7.26 -6.02
CA GLY A 52 -1.48 6.94 -6.82
C GLY A 52 -1.55 7.80 -8.08
N MET A 53 -1.87 7.18 -9.21
CA MET A 53 -2.25 7.89 -10.44
C MET A 53 -3.65 8.47 -10.27
N GLY A 54 -3.74 9.72 -9.83
CA GLY A 54 -5.01 10.30 -9.39
C GLY A 54 -5.29 10.12 -7.90
N LYS A 55 -6.37 10.76 -7.46
CA LYS A 55 -6.94 10.52 -6.13
C LYS A 55 -7.66 9.17 -6.11
N LEU A 56 -7.29 8.30 -5.17
CA LEU A 56 -7.81 6.95 -5.07
C LEU A 56 -9.18 6.93 -4.35
N LYS A 57 -9.97 5.88 -4.58
CA LYS A 57 -11.32 5.78 -4.02
C LYS A 57 -11.25 5.59 -2.51
N GLN A 58 -11.84 6.52 -1.75
CA GLN A 58 -11.86 6.48 -0.27
C GLN A 58 -12.45 5.16 0.24
N GLY A 59 -11.80 4.52 1.19
CA GLY A 59 -12.29 3.31 1.86
C GLY A 59 -12.15 2.03 1.05
N HIS A 60 -11.66 2.09 -0.19
CA HIS A 60 -11.36 0.90 -0.99
C HIS A 60 -10.05 0.26 -0.53
N PHE A 61 -9.90 -1.03 -0.81
CA PHE A 61 -8.70 -1.78 -0.47
C PHE A 61 -7.80 -1.97 -1.68
N LEU A 62 -6.49 -1.88 -1.48
CA LEU A 62 -5.50 -2.18 -2.50
C LEU A 62 -4.52 -3.25 -2.02
N GLU A 63 -4.09 -4.10 -2.95
CA GLU A 63 -2.84 -4.87 -2.84
C GLU A 63 -1.72 -4.06 -3.50
N VAL A 64 -0.71 -3.70 -2.72
CA VAL A 64 0.49 -2.99 -3.15
C VAL A 64 1.65 -3.99 -3.23
N THR A 65 2.21 -4.18 -4.43
CA THR A 65 3.37 -5.06 -4.63
C THR A 65 4.66 -4.28 -4.44
N ALA A 66 5.48 -4.68 -3.46
CA ALA A 66 6.73 -4.01 -3.13
C ALA A 66 7.92 -4.98 -2.98
N LYS A 67 9.15 -4.48 -3.20
CA LYS A 67 10.42 -5.16 -2.85
C LYS A 67 11.18 -4.25 -1.91
N GLY A 68 11.18 -4.59 -0.62
CA GLY A 68 11.67 -3.68 0.41
C GLY A 68 10.85 -2.38 0.39
N ALA A 69 11.51 -1.23 0.39
CA ALA A 69 10.83 0.07 0.33
C ALA A 69 10.33 0.47 -1.08
N TYR A 70 10.67 -0.31 -2.12
CA TYR A 70 10.33 0.04 -3.49
C TYR A 70 8.98 -0.57 -3.91
N VAL A 71 8.00 0.29 -4.16
CA VAL A 71 6.67 -0.10 -4.67
C VAL A 71 6.70 -0.20 -6.19
N TYR A 72 6.20 -1.32 -6.74
CA TYR A 72 6.13 -1.56 -8.19
C TYR A 72 4.78 -1.21 -8.79
N THR A 73 3.71 -1.62 -8.13
CA THR A 73 2.35 -1.49 -8.63
C THR A 73 1.36 -1.67 -7.49
N TYR A 74 0.11 -1.28 -7.72
CA TYR A 74 -1.01 -1.58 -6.86
C TYR A 74 -2.22 -1.99 -7.71
N ARG A 75 -3.12 -2.78 -7.12
CA ARG A 75 -4.41 -3.15 -7.73
C ARG A 75 -5.51 -3.11 -6.69
N GLU A 76 -6.71 -2.76 -7.13
CA GLU A 76 -7.92 -2.83 -6.29
C GLU A 76 -8.23 -4.28 -5.94
N VAL A 77 -8.54 -4.53 -4.66
CA VAL A 77 -8.87 -5.85 -4.11
C VAL A 77 -10.10 -5.77 -3.22
N PHE A 78 -10.72 -6.92 -3.00
CA PHE A 78 -11.94 -7.06 -2.20
C PHE A 78 -11.73 -8.06 -1.07
N GLU A 79 -12.70 -8.17 -0.16
CA GLU A 79 -12.67 -9.08 0.99
C GLU A 79 -12.18 -10.49 0.62
N LYS A 80 -12.71 -11.07 -0.45
CA LYS A 80 -12.36 -12.42 -0.95
C LYS A 80 -10.90 -12.59 -1.39
N ASP A 81 -10.20 -11.48 -1.65
CA ASP A 81 -8.81 -11.49 -2.12
C ASP A 81 -7.81 -11.38 -0.95
N MET A 82 -8.30 -11.19 0.28
CA MET A 82 -7.54 -11.05 1.50
C MET A 82 -7.87 -12.16 2.50
N SER A 83 -7.00 -12.37 3.49
CA SER A 83 -7.39 -13.19 4.63
C SER A 83 -8.41 -12.44 5.49
N ASN A 84 -9.29 -13.17 6.17
CA ASN A 84 -10.28 -12.56 7.07
C ASN A 84 -9.63 -11.69 8.15
N ASP A 85 -8.46 -12.08 8.67
CA ASP A 85 -7.70 -11.29 9.64
C ASP A 85 -7.29 -9.91 9.08
N ILE A 86 -6.73 -9.90 7.87
CA ILE A 86 -6.30 -8.66 7.20
C ILE A 86 -7.50 -7.78 6.90
N TYR A 87 -8.57 -8.36 6.34
CA TYR A 87 -9.79 -7.62 6.05
C TYR A 87 -10.41 -6.97 7.29
N ASN A 88 -10.48 -7.71 8.40
CA ASN A 88 -11.02 -7.19 9.66
C ASN A 88 -10.17 -6.06 10.22
N LYS A 89 -8.84 -6.21 10.21
CA LYS A 89 -7.90 -5.15 10.65
C LYS A 89 -8.06 -3.87 9.82
N LEU A 90 -8.12 -4.00 8.49
CA LEU A 90 -8.30 -2.85 7.60
C LEU A 90 -9.69 -2.23 7.73
N SER A 91 -10.73 -3.04 7.91
CA SER A 91 -12.11 -2.55 8.05
C SER A 91 -12.32 -1.76 9.34
N ALA A 92 -11.56 -2.06 10.39
CA ALA A 92 -11.59 -1.37 11.68
C ALA A 92 -10.87 0.00 11.70
N GLN A 93 -10.18 0.37 10.61
CA GLN A 93 -9.51 1.68 10.46
C GLN A 93 -10.47 2.82 10.15
#